data_AF-A0A2V7RXS0-F1
#
_entry.id   AF-A0A2V7RXS0-F1
#
_cell.length_a   1.000
_cell.length_b   1.000
_cell.length_c   1.000
_cell.angle_alpha   90.00
_cell.angle_beta   90.00
_cell.angle_gamma   90.00
#
_symmetry.space_group_name_H-M   'P 1'
#
loop_
_entity.id
_entity.type
_entity.pdbx_description
1 polymer ?
#
loop_
_entity_poly.entity_id
_entity_poly.type
_entity_poly.pdbx_seq_one_letter_code
_entity_poly.pdbx_strand_id
1 'polypeptide(L)'
;MATTTKKADTIDTTLEIRRTIPASRERVFDAWTQAKELNRWSAPAPMTPSAEVDLRVGGRYRIVMRGPDGTDRVVRGVYRTIERPAKLAYTWKWEESPMADSLVTVEFHDRGKSTEVVLRHEGLIDAESRARHEHGWRGCLENLVSINKEHQTTSKVVEAFPPDQSEFKPHPRSNSARQLVWTFAVEERLLTAAVKNQLSLGGGFPKGPDTWHEVVSAFKQTHADAVATLEAARDEDLAGTVKFFTGPKTMGDIPKAEFLWFMLCDQIHHRGQLSVYLRMAGGKVPSIYGPSADEPWN
;
A
#
# COMPACT_ATOMS: atom_id res chain seq x y z
N MET A 1 -4.20 -59.53 -9.45
CA MET A 1 -4.87 -58.25 -9.74
C MET A 1 -4.53 -57.29 -8.61
N ALA A 2 -3.69 -56.29 -8.88
CA ALA A 2 -3.34 -55.27 -7.90
C ALA A 2 -4.30 -54.09 -8.06
N THR A 3 -5.12 -53.85 -7.03
CA THR A 3 -6.04 -52.72 -6.98
C THR A 3 -5.25 -51.48 -6.58
N THR A 4 -4.90 -50.65 -7.55
CA THR A 4 -4.30 -49.33 -7.30
C THR A 4 -5.39 -48.40 -6.76
N THR A 5 -5.41 -48.18 -5.45
CA THR A 5 -6.25 -47.15 -4.82
C THR A 5 -5.77 -45.78 -5.29
N LYS A 6 -6.56 -45.13 -6.15
CA LYS A 6 -6.33 -43.75 -6.59
C LYS A 6 -6.44 -42.85 -5.35
N LYS A 7 -5.33 -42.23 -4.95
CA LYS A 7 -5.32 -41.14 -3.96
C LYS A 7 -6.30 -40.07 -4.47
N ALA A 8 -7.30 -39.71 -3.67
CA ALA A 8 -8.16 -38.60 -4.01
C ALA A 8 -7.28 -37.33 -4.08
N ASP A 9 -7.23 -36.68 -5.25
CA ASP A 9 -6.65 -35.35 -5.39
C ASP A 9 -7.48 -34.41 -4.52
N THR A 10 -6.99 -34.10 -3.32
CA THR A 10 -7.53 -33.02 -2.50
C THR A 10 -7.31 -31.72 -3.26
N ILE A 11 -8.38 -31.18 -3.85
CA ILE A 11 -8.38 -29.85 -4.44
C ILE A 11 -7.99 -28.87 -3.32
N ASP A 12 -6.86 -28.19 -3.49
CA ASP A 12 -6.36 -27.21 -2.54
C ASP A 12 -7.25 -25.96 -2.57
N THR A 13 -8.27 -25.96 -1.72
CA THR A 13 -9.22 -24.85 -1.53
C THR A 13 -8.83 -23.93 -0.37
N THR A 14 -7.64 -24.12 0.22
CA THR A 14 -7.13 -23.24 1.27
C THR A 14 -6.22 -22.19 0.64
N LEU A 15 -6.47 -20.93 0.97
CA LEU A 15 -5.58 -19.83 0.63
C LEU A 15 -4.71 -19.51 1.84
N GLU A 16 -3.40 -19.38 1.65
CA GLU A 16 -2.48 -18.80 2.64
C GLU A 16 -1.73 -17.62 2.03
N ILE A 17 -1.76 -16.46 2.70
CA ILE A 17 -1.01 -15.26 2.31
C ILE A 17 -0.13 -14.84 3.49
N ARG A 18 1.14 -14.57 3.20
CA ARG A 18 2.11 -14.01 4.14
C ARG A 18 2.52 -12.60 3.73
N ARG A 19 2.47 -11.67 4.67
CA ARG A 19 2.89 -10.28 4.48
C ARG A 19 3.55 -9.73 5.73
N THR A 20 4.69 -9.06 5.55
CA THR A 20 5.33 -8.31 6.63
C THR A 20 4.82 -6.88 6.60
N ILE A 21 4.26 -6.42 7.71
CA ILE A 21 3.74 -5.07 7.87
C ILE A 21 4.65 -4.30 8.83
N PRO A 22 5.11 -3.10 8.43
CA PRO A 22 6.04 -2.25 9.18
C PRO A 22 5.38 -1.57 10.41
N ALA A 23 4.81 -2.36 11.32
CA ALA A 23 4.14 -1.89 12.54
C ALA A 23 4.11 -2.98 13.63
N SER A 24 3.85 -2.59 14.88
CA SER A 24 3.69 -3.51 16.01
C SER A 24 2.48 -4.44 15.84
N ARG A 25 2.51 -5.61 16.49
CA ARG A 25 1.40 -6.58 16.41
C ARG A 25 0.09 -5.99 16.87
N GLU A 26 0.12 -5.17 17.92
CA GLU A 26 -1.05 -4.47 18.46
C GLU A 26 -1.67 -3.55 17.41
N ARG A 27 -0.84 -2.77 16.70
CA ARG A 27 -1.34 -1.83 15.68
C ARG A 27 -1.92 -2.55 14.47
N VAL A 28 -1.28 -3.63 14.04
CA VAL A 28 -1.74 -4.45 12.92
C VAL A 28 -3.02 -5.21 13.30
N PHE A 29 -3.10 -5.75 14.52
CA PHE A 29 -4.33 -6.34 15.05
C PHE A 29 -5.47 -5.33 15.08
N ASP A 30 -5.23 -4.12 15.61
CA ASP A 30 -6.22 -3.06 15.67
C ASP A 30 -6.68 -2.63 14.26
N ALA A 31 -5.80 -2.68 13.25
CA ALA A 31 -6.16 -2.45 11.86
C ALA A 31 -7.18 -3.46 11.33
N TRP A 32 -7.18 -4.69 11.86
CA TRP A 32 -8.12 -5.76 11.50
C TRP A 32 -9.45 -5.70 12.26
N THR A 33 -9.50 -5.03 13.42
CA THR A 33 -10.64 -5.14 14.33
C THR A 33 -11.37 -3.83 14.59
N GLN A 34 -10.80 -2.69 14.19
CA GLN A 34 -11.43 -1.37 14.38
C GLN A 34 -12.08 -0.92 13.07
N ALA A 35 -13.37 -0.57 13.13
CA ALA A 35 -14.13 -0.11 11.95
C ALA A 35 -13.44 1.07 11.23
N LYS A 36 -12.93 2.05 12.00
CA LYS A 36 -12.20 3.21 11.47
C LYS A 36 -10.95 2.82 10.66
N GLU A 37 -10.31 1.71 10.99
CA GLU A 37 -9.11 1.25 10.30
C GLU A 37 -9.48 0.38 9.10
N LEU A 38 -10.45 -0.53 9.23
CA LEU A 38 -10.98 -1.34 8.12
C LEU A 38 -11.44 -0.46 6.95
N ASN A 39 -12.10 0.67 7.24
CA ASN A 39 -12.51 1.68 6.25
C ASN A 39 -11.37 2.28 5.41
N ARG A 40 -10.11 2.00 5.75
CA ARG A 40 -8.94 2.50 5.02
C ARG A 40 -8.31 1.47 4.08
N TRP A 41 -8.51 0.18 4.32
CA TRP A 41 -7.73 -0.85 3.63
C TRP A 41 -8.53 -2.08 3.18
N SER A 42 -9.70 -2.36 3.78
CA SER A 42 -10.42 -3.62 3.63
C SER A 42 -11.23 -3.75 2.32
N ALA A 43 -10.79 -3.07 1.26
CA ALA A 43 -11.27 -3.25 -0.11
C ALA A 43 -10.11 -2.99 -1.08
N PRO A 44 -9.94 -3.78 -2.15
CA PRO A 44 -8.93 -3.51 -3.15
C PRO A 44 -9.32 -2.26 -3.95
N ALA A 45 -8.33 -1.42 -4.31
CA ALA A 45 -8.58 -0.29 -5.21
C ALA A 45 -9.16 -0.79 -6.56
N PRO A 46 -10.09 -0.05 -7.20
CA PRO A 46 -10.57 1.29 -6.87
C PRO A 46 -11.80 1.32 -5.92
N MET A 47 -12.08 0.26 -5.16
CA MET A 47 -13.26 0.20 -4.30
C MET A 47 -13.06 0.93 -2.96
N THR A 48 -14.14 1.50 -2.41
CA THR A 48 -14.13 2.19 -1.10
C THR A 48 -14.83 1.32 -0.03
N PRO A 49 -14.15 0.96 1.08
CA PRO A 49 -14.76 0.17 2.15
C PRO A 49 -15.55 1.02 3.16
N SER A 50 -16.61 0.44 3.71
CA SER A 50 -17.33 0.93 4.91
C SER A 50 -17.69 -0.25 5.80
N ALA A 51 -17.25 -0.20 7.06
CA ALA A 51 -17.28 -1.31 8.00
C ALA A 51 -18.10 -0.98 9.25
N GLU A 52 -18.88 -1.95 9.69
CA GLU A 52 -19.55 -2.01 10.98
C GLU A 52 -18.99 -3.20 11.76
N VAL A 53 -18.67 -3.01 13.04
CA VAL A 53 -17.98 -4.02 13.86
C VAL A 53 -18.56 -4.08 15.27
N ASP A 54 -19.02 -5.26 15.68
CA ASP A 54 -19.28 -5.67 17.08
C ASP A 54 -18.15 -6.61 17.52
N LEU A 55 -17.04 -6.04 18.03
CA LEU A 55 -15.82 -6.79 18.33
C LEU A 55 -15.93 -7.56 19.65
N ARG A 56 -16.51 -8.74 19.58
CA ARG A 56 -16.54 -9.76 20.65
C ARG A 56 -16.72 -11.13 20.03
N VAL A 57 -16.34 -12.19 20.73
CA VAL A 57 -16.64 -13.56 20.26
C VAL A 57 -18.17 -13.71 20.12
N GLY A 58 -18.61 -14.17 18.95
CA GLY A 58 -20.03 -14.23 18.57
C GLY A 58 -20.61 -12.90 18.05
N GLY A 59 -19.86 -11.81 18.15
CA GLY A 59 -20.20 -10.51 17.57
C GLY A 59 -20.06 -10.51 16.05
N ARG A 60 -20.80 -9.62 15.39
CA ARG A 60 -20.92 -9.56 13.93
C ARG A 60 -20.09 -8.42 13.35
N TYR A 61 -19.69 -8.59 12.09
CA TYR A 61 -19.15 -7.51 11.29
C TYR A 61 -19.83 -7.48 9.91
N ARG A 62 -19.79 -6.30 9.28
CA ARG A 62 -20.26 -6.10 7.92
C ARG A 62 -19.33 -5.11 7.23
N ILE A 63 -18.84 -5.43 6.04
CA ILE A 63 -17.99 -4.56 5.22
C ILE A 63 -18.64 -4.41 3.84
N VAL A 64 -19.01 -3.19 3.50
CA VAL A 64 -19.46 -2.79 2.17
C VAL A 64 -18.25 -2.32 1.37
N MET A 65 -18.03 -2.89 0.21
CA MET A 65 -17.01 -2.46 -0.75
C MET A 65 -17.74 -1.83 -1.94
N ARG A 66 -17.66 -0.51 -2.08
CA ARG A 66 -18.33 0.25 -3.16
C ARG A 66 -17.40 0.46 -4.34
N GLY A 67 -17.79 -0.01 -5.52
CA GLY A 67 -17.09 0.25 -6.78
C GLY A 67 -17.28 1.68 -7.29
N PRO A 68 -16.42 2.14 -8.24
CA PRO A 68 -16.53 3.47 -8.83
C PRO A 68 -17.79 3.66 -9.69
N ASP A 69 -18.39 2.57 -10.13
CA ASP A 69 -19.68 2.50 -10.82
C ASP A 69 -20.89 2.62 -9.86
N GLY A 70 -20.65 2.71 -8.56
CA GLY A 70 -21.68 2.75 -7.51
C GLY A 70 -22.17 1.38 -7.06
N THR A 71 -21.65 0.27 -7.62
CA THR A 71 -22.06 -1.09 -7.26
C THR A 71 -21.47 -1.49 -5.91
N ASP A 72 -22.30 -2.02 -5.01
CA ASP A 72 -21.87 -2.52 -3.71
C ASP A 72 -21.58 -4.02 -3.74
N ARG A 73 -20.45 -4.43 -3.15
CA ARG A 73 -20.18 -5.82 -2.80
C ARG A 73 -20.05 -5.91 -1.29
N VAL A 74 -20.89 -6.73 -0.68
CA VAL A 74 -20.97 -6.78 0.79
C VAL A 74 -20.53 -8.14 1.30
N VAL A 75 -19.60 -8.10 2.26
CA VAL A 75 -19.21 -9.26 3.06
C VAL A 75 -19.68 -9.05 4.50
N ARG A 76 -20.12 -10.14 5.14
CA ARG A 76 -20.44 -10.19 6.56
C ARG A 76 -19.86 -11.45 7.20
N GLY A 77 -19.83 -11.45 8.52
CA GLY A 77 -19.44 -12.63 9.28
C GLY A 77 -19.54 -12.46 10.79
N VAL A 78 -19.03 -13.47 11.49
CA VAL A 78 -19.05 -13.57 12.95
C VAL A 78 -17.66 -13.86 13.48
N TYR A 79 -17.22 -13.12 14.49
CA TYR A 79 -15.95 -13.39 15.16
C TYR A 79 -16.02 -14.69 15.96
N ARG A 80 -15.08 -15.60 15.70
CA ARG A 80 -14.95 -16.90 16.36
C ARG A 80 -13.87 -16.89 17.44
N THR A 81 -12.73 -16.26 17.14
CA THR A 81 -11.58 -16.17 18.05
C THR A 81 -11.05 -14.75 18.04
N ILE A 82 -10.77 -14.19 19.23
CA ILE A 82 -10.16 -12.87 19.40
C ILE A 82 -9.09 -13.01 20.50
N GLU A 83 -7.84 -13.09 20.10
CA GLU A 83 -6.68 -13.23 20.99
C GLU A 83 -5.71 -12.08 20.70
N ARG A 84 -5.99 -10.87 21.20
CA ARG A 84 -5.15 -9.70 20.94
C ARG A 84 -3.78 -9.84 21.62
N PRO A 85 -2.65 -9.54 20.94
CA PRO A 85 -2.53 -9.15 19.53
C PRO A 85 -2.15 -10.31 18.59
N ALA A 86 -2.27 -11.56 19.03
CA ALA A 86 -1.69 -12.73 18.38
C ALA A 86 -2.54 -13.33 17.26
N LYS A 87 -3.87 -13.39 17.42
CA LYS A 87 -4.73 -14.14 16.50
C LYS A 87 -6.17 -13.64 16.44
N LEU A 88 -6.73 -13.64 15.24
CA LEU A 88 -8.13 -13.34 14.96
C LEU A 88 -8.70 -14.42 14.03
N ALA A 89 -9.88 -14.95 14.33
CA ALA A 89 -10.59 -15.84 13.40
C ALA A 89 -12.06 -15.45 13.30
N TYR A 90 -12.60 -15.41 12.09
CA TYR A 90 -13.97 -14.99 11.81
C TYR A 90 -14.53 -15.68 10.56
N THR A 91 -15.84 -15.86 10.53
CA THR A 91 -16.50 -16.38 9.32
C THR A 91 -16.53 -15.33 8.22
N TRP A 92 -16.59 -15.77 6.97
CA TRP A 92 -16.63 -14.90 5.81
C TRP A 92 -17.76 -15.34 4.87
N LYS A 93 -18.65 -14.40 4.52
CA LYS A 93 -19.73 -14.66 3.58
C LYS A 93 -20.11 -13.42 2.78
N TRP A 94 -20.09 -13.55 1.45
CA TRP A 94 -20.69 -12.58 0.55
C TRP A 94 -22.22 -12.60 0.72
N GLU A 95 -22.86 -11.45 0.93
CA GLU A 95 -24.30 -11.40 1.27
C GLU A 95 -25.19 -12.04 0.21
N GLU A 96 -24.81 -11.92 -1.06
CA GLU A 96 -25.52 -12.46 -2.23
C GLU A 96 -25.21 -13.95 -2.48
N SER A 97 -24.21 -14.52 -1.80
CA SER A 97 -23.81 -15.90 -2.04
C SER A 97 -24.72 -16.90 -1.32
N PRO A 98 -25.23 -17.93 -2.02
CA PRO A 98 -25.99 -19.01 -1.40
C PRO A 98 -25.09 -19.99 -0.62
N MET A 99 -23.76 -19.86 -0.73
CA MET A 99 -22.81 -20.80 -0.13
C MET A 99 -22.72 -20.67 1.39
N ALA A 100 -22.19 -21.73 2.01
CA ALA A 100 -21.87 -21.73 3.43
C ALA A 100 -20.79 -20.69 3.75
N ASP A 101 -20.74 -20.28 5.02
CA ASP A 101 -19.69 -19.42 5.55
C ASP A 101 -18.32 -20.11 5.41
N SER A 102 -17.36 -19.41 4.83
CA SER A 102 -15.94 -19.79 4.90
C SER A 102 -15.30 -19.24 6.18
N LEU A 103 -14.06 -19.63 6.46
CA LEU A 103 -13.34 -19.21 7.66
C LEU A 103 -12.06 -18.46 7.29
N VAL A 104 -11.88 -17.27 7.88
CA VAL A 104 -10.63 -16.52 7.79
C VAL A 104 -9.95 -16.55 9.15
N THR A 105 -8.69 -16.98 9.16
CA THR A 105 -7.80 -16.95 10.32
C THR A 105 -6.62 -16.05 10.01
N VAL A 106 -6.30 -15.14 10.92
CA VAL A 106 -5.19 -14.19 10.79
C VAL A 106 -4.32 -14.33 12.02
N GLU A 107 -3.04 -14.65 11.81
CA GLU A 107 -2.04 -14.77 12.85
C GLU A 107 -1.01 -13.65 12.68
N PHE A 108 -0.64 -13.02 13.80
CA PHE A 108 0.24 -11.85 13.85
C PHE A 108 1.52 -12.24 14.60
N HIS A 109 2.59 -12.51 13.85
CA HIS A 109 3.87 -12.94 14.40
C HIS A 109 4.84 -11.77 14.55
N ASP A 110 5.51 -11.72 15.69
CA ASP A 110 6.48 -10.69 16.00
C ASP A 110 7.76 -10.88 15.16
N ARG A 111 8.19 -9.82 14.47
CA ARG A 111 9.45 -9.74 13.72
C ARG A 111 10.28 -8.53 14.18
N GLY A 112 10.18 -8.17 15.45
CA GLY A 112 10.88 -7.05 16.07
C GLY A 112 10.15 -5.74 15.80
N LYS A 113 10.61 -4.96 14.81
CA LYS A 113 9.96 -3.68 14.44
C LYS A 113 8.80 -3.84 13.47
N SER A 114 8.52 -5.06 13.03
CA SER A 114 7.47 -5.37 12.07
C SER A 114 6.68 -6.61 12.51
N THR A 115 5.53 -6.82 11.89
CA THR A 115 4.65 -7.96 12.13
C THR A 115 4.53 -8.78 10.86
N GLU A 116 4.82 -10.08 10.92
CA GLU A 116 4.41 -11.01 9.86
C GLU A 116 2.95 -11.40 10.08
N VAL A 117 2.10 -11.01 9.15
CA VAL A 117 0.72 -11.47 9.05
C VAL A 117 0.68 -12.75 8.22
N VAL A 118 0.10 -13.81 8.79
CA VAL A 118 -0.26 -15.04 8.09
C VAL A 118 -1.78 -15.10 8.04
N LEU A 119 -2.34 -14.85 6.86
CA LEU A 119 -3.77 -14.96 6.60
C LEU A 119 -4.06 -16.31 5.95
N ARG A 120 -4.93 -17.10 6.56
CA ARG A 120 -5.49 -18.34 6.00
C ARG A 120 -6.97 -18.16 5.73
N HIS A 121 -7.43 -18.54 4.54
CA HIS A 121 -8.85 -18.55 4.19
C HIS A 121 -9.25 -19.96 3.73
N GLU A 122 -10.10 -20.59 4.52
CA GLU A 122 -10.50 -22.00 4.42
C GLU A 122 -11.99 -22.12 4.09
N GLY A 123 -12.39 -23.23 3.48
CA GLY A 123 -13.78 -23.47 3.09
C GLY A 123 -14.20 -22.80 1.78
N LEU A 124 -13.22 -22.49 0.91
CA LEU A 124 -13.50 -22.01 -0.44
C LEU A 124 -13.99 -23.17 -1.32
N ILE A 125 -14.86 -22.87 -2.27
CA ILE A 125 -15.59 -23.90 -3.04
C ILE A 125 -14.74 -24.59 -4.10
N ASP A 126 -13.76 -23.89 -4.68
CA ASP A 126 -12.90 -24.38 -5.76
C ASP A 126 -11.64 -23.51 -5.90
N ALA A 127 -10.75 -23.90 -6.82
CA ALA A 127 -9.50 -23.19 -7.10
C ALA A 127 -9.72 -21.80 -7.70
N GLU A 128 -10.80 -21.58 -8.45
CA GLU A 128 -11.11 -20.28 -9.06
C GLU A 128 -11.53 -19.26 -7.99
N SER A 129 -12.42 -19.68 -7.09
CA SER A 129 -12.81 -18.94 -5.90
C SER A 129 -11.59 -18.61 -5.04
N ARG A 130 -10.67 -19.57 -4.86
CA ARG A 130 -9.40 -19.32 -4.19
C ARG A 130 -8.57 -18.25 -4.88
N ALA A 131 -8.39 -18.32 -6.19
CA ALA A 131 -7.64 -17.33 -6.95
C ALA A 131 -8.27 -15.92 -6.87
N ARG A 132 -9.61 -15.82 -6.94
CA ARG A 132 -10.32 -14.53 -6.77
C ARG A 132 -10.13 -13.95 -5.37
N HIS A 133 -10.24 -14.78 -4.32
CA HIS A 133 -10.00 -14.34 -2.94
C HIS A 133 -8.53 -13.98 -2.72
N GLU A 134 -7.59 -14.70 -3.34
CA GLU A 134 -6.17 -14.37 -3.29
C GLU A 134 -5.89 -13.00 -3.88
N HIS A 135 -6.42 -12.73 -5.08
CA HIS A 135 -6.29 -11.42 -5.71
C HIS A 135 -6.89 -10.30 -4.85
N GLY A 136 -8.11 -10.50 -4.33
CA GLY A 136 -8.77 -9.53 -3.45
C GLY A 136 -8.00 -9.26 -2.17
N TRP A 137 -7.57 -10.31 -1.46
CA TRP A 137 -6.80 -10.17 -0.22
C TRP A 137 -5.45 -9.49 -0.46
N ARG A 138 -4.72 -9.86 -1.53
CA ARG A 138 -3.47 -9.18 -1.88
C ARG A 138 -3.69 -7.69 -2.12
N GLY A 139 -4.72 -7.31 -2.89
CA GLY A 139 -5.08 -5.91 -3.12
C GLY A 139 -5.45 -5.15 -1.83
N CYS A 140 -6.21 -5.76 -0.91
CA CYS A 140 -6.50 -5.15 0.40
C CYS A 140 -5.23 -4.95 1.23
N LEU A 141 -4.39 -6.00 1.33
CA LEU A 141 -3.16 -5.96 2.13
C LEU A 141 -2.12 -4.99 1.56
N GLU A 142 -2.14 -4.73 0.25
CA GLU A 142 -1.32 -3.70 -0.39
C GLU A 142 -1.64 -2.29 0.13
N ASN A 143 -2.91 -2.01 0.49
CA ASN A 143 -3.29 -0.72 1.10
C ASN A 143 -2.65 -0.51 2.48
N LEU A 144 -2.28 -1.59 3.18
CA LEU A 144 -1.57 -1.53 4.46
C LEU A 144 -0.08 -1.19 4.30
N VAL A 145 0.46 -1.16 3.07
CA VAL A 145 1.89 -0.95 2.77
C VAL A 145 2.11 0.08 1.64
N SER A 146 1.14 0.98 1.42
CA SER A 146 1.00 1.82 0.22
C SER A 146 2.28 2.57 -0.19
N ILE A 147 3.04 3.15 0.76
CA ILE A 147 4.27 3.89 0.45
C ILE A 147 5.38 3.00 -0.16
N ASN A 148 5.55 1.77 0.32
CA ASN A 148 6.57 0.86 -0.22
C ASN A 148 6.18 0.36 -1.62
N LYS A 149 4.89 0.10 -1.84
CA LYS A 149 4.40 -0.30 -3.16
C LYS A 149 4.63 0.83 -4.18
N GLU A 150 4.22 2.04 -3.84
CA GLU A 150 4.38 3.19 -4.74
C GLU A 150 5.87 3.49 -4.97
N HIS A 151 6.72 3.38 -3.96
CA HIS A 151 8.17 3.49 -4.13
C HIS A 151 8.76 2.44 -5.07
N GLN A 152 8.32 1.17 -4.98
CA GLN A 152 8.78 0.12 -5.90
C GLN A 152 8.34 0.41 -7.33
N THR A 153 7.09 0.84 -7.53
CA THR A 153 6.57 1.26 -8.84
C THR A 153 7.36 2.44 -9.40
N THR A 154 7.65 3.46 -8.59
CA THR A 154 8.49 4.60 -8.96
C THR A 154 9.91 4.16 -9.28
N SER A 155 10.50 3.28 -8.47
CA SER A 155 11.86 2.76 -8.67
C SER A 155 12.03 2.07 -10.02
N LYS A 156 11.06 1.28 -10.47
CA LYS A 156 11.10 0.68 -11.83
C LYS A 156 11.23 1.74 -12.93
N VAL A 157 10.49 2.85 -12.82
CA VAL A 157 10.54 3.96 -13.78
C VAL A 157 11.89 4.67 -13.72
N VAL A 158 12.41 4.91 -12.52
CA VAL A 158 13.73 5.52 -12.32
C VAL A 158 14.84 4.63 -12.88
N GLU A 159 14.83 3.33 -12.59
CA GLU A 159 15.86 2.38 -13.01
C GLU A 159 15.84 2.12 -14.53
N ALA A 160 14.68 2.27 -15.18
CA ALA A 160 14.56 2.15 -16.63
C ALA A 160 15.08 3.39 -17.39
N PHE A 161 15.35 4.51 -16.71
CA PHE A 161 15.75 5.75 -17.35
C PHE A 161 17.20 5.71 -17.84
N PRO A 162 17.49 6.07 -19.11
CA PRO A 162 18.84 6.14 -19.63
C PRO A 162 19.69 7.17 -18.85
N PRO A 163 20.77 6.76 -18.15
CA PRO A 163 21.53 7.68 -17.30
C PRO A 163 22.19 8.85 -18.04
N ASP A 164 22.53 8.67 -19.32
CA ASP A 164 23.07 9.70 -20.22
C ASP A 164 22.03 10.76 -20.61
N GLN A 165 20.74 10.48 -20.38
CA GLN A 165 19.62 11.40 -20.58
C GLN A 165 19.15 12.07 -19.28
N SER A 166 19.96 12.05 -18.20
CA SER A 166 19.56 12.58 -16.89
C SER A 166 19.13 14.05 -16.90
N GLU A 167 19.69 14.86 -17.81
CA GLU A 167 19.32 16.27 -17.98
C GLU A 167 18.17 16.51 -18.95
N PHE A 168 17.57 15.45 -19.50
CA PHE A 168 16.48 15.55 -20.47
C PHE A 168 15.30 16.36 -19.90
N LYS A 169 14.79 17.26 -20.74
CA LYS A 169 13.60 18.09 -20.49
C LYS A 169 12.73 18.06 -21.75
N PRO A 170 11.43 17.73 -21.67
CA PRO A 170 10.54 17.82 -22.83
C PRO A 170 10.28 19.28 -23.25
N HIS A 171 10.53 20.23 -22.35
CA HIS A 171 10.37 21.66 -22.60
C HIS A 171 11.34 22.47 -21.72
N PRO A 172 11.87 23.64 -22.16
CA PRO A 172 12.81 24.45 -21.37
C PRO A 172 12.28 24.89 -19.99
N ARG A 173 10.96 25.01 -19.84
CA ARG A 173 10.28 25.34 -18.56
C ARG A 173 10.07 24.15 -17.63
N SER A 174 10.37 22.94 -18.09
CA SER A 174 10.27 21.72 -17.28
C SER A 174 11.53 21.51 -16.44
N ASN A 175 11.36 20.84 -15.31
CA ASN A 175 12.47 20.24 -14.57
C ASN A 175 13.10 19.12 -15.41
N SER A 176 14.39 18.85 -15.21
CA SER A 176 15.05 17.70 -15.85
C SER A 176 14.63 16.39 -15.19
N ALA A 177 14.88 15.26 -15.86
CA ALA A 177 14.66 13.93 -15.28
C ALA A 177 15.37 13.77 -13.93
N ARG A 178 16.63 14.20 -13.81
CA ARG A 178 17.39 14.18 -12.54
C ARG A 178 16.74 15.04 -11.46
N GLN A 179 16.23 16.22 -11.83
CA GLN A 179 15.50 17.08 -10.90
C GLN A 179 14.20 16.43 -10.41
N LEU A 180 13.45 15.73 -11.28
CA LEU A 180 12.26 14.99 -10.87
C LEU A 180 12.59 13.84 -9.90
N VAL A 181 13.66 13.07 -10.16
CA VAL A 181 14.09 12.02 -9.22
C VAL A 181 14.55 12.63 -7.89
N TRP A 182 15.19 13.79 -7.93
CA TRP A 182 15.56 14.51 -6.73
C TRP A 182 14.35 15.00 -5.92
N THR A 183 13.26 15.41 -6.60
CA THR A 183 12.00 15.78 -5.94
C THR A 183 11.47 14.66 -5.05
N PHE A 184 11.48 13.41 -5.51
CA PHE A 184 11.07 12.26 -4.68
C PHE A 184 11.89 12.18 -3.38
N ALA A 185 13.22 12.33 -3.48
CA ALA A 185 14.09 12.28 -2.31
C ALA A 185 13.85 13.46 -1.34
N VAL A 186 13.50 14.63 -1.86
CA VAL A 186 13.14 15.80 -1.05
C VAL A 186 11.80 15.56 -0.35
N GLU A 187 10.80 15.05 -1.05
CA GLU A 187 9.47 14.74 -0.48
C GLU A 187 9.56 13.70 0.65
N GLU A 188 10.37 12.65 0.50
CA GLU A 188 10.62 11.67 1.58
C GLU A 188 11.29 12.29 2.81
N ARG A 189 12.16 13.29 2.61
CA ARG A 189 12.76 14.06 3.72
C ARG A 189 11.74 14.96 4.40
N LEU A 190 10.86 15.61 3.63
CA LEU A 190 9.78 16.43 4.17
C LEU A 190 8.79 15.56 4.98
N LEU A 191 8.46 14.38 4.46
CA LEU A 191 7.68 13.36 5.16
C LEU A 191 8.32 13.02 6.51
N THR A 192 9.61 12.65 6.49
CA THR A 192 10.38 12.33 7.70
C THR A 192 10.39 13.49 8.70
N ALA A 193 10.60 14.72 8.22
CA ALA A 193 10.62 15.91 9.05
C ALA A 193 9.25 16.21 9.66
N ALA A 194 8.15 16.00 8.92
CA ALA A 194 6.79 16.18 9.43
C ALA A 194 6.48 15.22 10.59
N VAL A 195 6.81 13.94 10.44
CA VAL A 195 6.64 12.94 11.50
C VAL A 195 7.45 13.33 12.74
N LYS A 196 8.71 13.77 12.55
CA LYS A 196 9.61 14.19 13.63
C LYS A 196 9.34 15.58 14.23
N ASN A 197 8.29 16.29 13.80
CA ASN A 197 8.02 17.68 14.17
C ASN A 197 9.18 18.64 13.86
N GLN A 198 9.90 18.38 12.77
CA GLN A 198 11.08 19.12 12.32
C GLN A 198 10.86 19.76 10.94
N LEU A 199 9.64 19.76 10.43
CA LEU A 199 9.34 20.34 9.12
C LEU A 199 9.65 21.84 9.12
N SER A 200 10.54 22.23 8.21
CA SER A 200 10.90 23.63 7.97
C SER A 200 10.88 23.89 6.48
N LEU A 201 10.06 24.86 6.05
CA LEU A 201 9.96 25.30 4.66
C LEU A 201 10.61 26.66 4.53
N GLY A 202 11.84 26.69 4.00
CA GLY A 202 12.63 27.90 3.78
C GLY A 202 13.89 27.58 2.98
N GLY A 203 14.51 28.59 2.36
CA GLY A 203 15.78 28.41 1.65
C GLY A 203 15.70 27.90 0.20
N GLY A 204 14.49 27.76 -0.35
CA GLY A 204 14.26 27.30 -1.72
C GLY A 204 14.40 25.78 -1.87
N PHE A 205 14.31 25.30 -3.11
CA PHE A 205 14.46 23.87 -3.40
C PHE A 205 15.94 23.48 -3.24
N PRO A 206 16.26 22.46 -2.41
CA PRO A 206 17.65 22.13 -2.09
C PRO A 206 18.41 21.63 -3.31
N LYS A 207 19.71 21.94 -3.40
CA LYS A 207 20.57 21.39 -4.46
C LYS A 207 20.64 19.86 -4.31
N GLY A 208 20.35 19.16 -5.41
CA GLY A 208 20.50 17.70 -5.51
C GLY A 208 21.89 17.26 -5.97
N PRO A 209 22.18 15.95 -5.92
CA PRO A 209 23.41 15.38 -6.45
C PRO A 209 23.62 15.69 -7.93
N ASP A 210 24.88 15.71 -8.36
CA ASP A 210 25.24 16.17 -9.71
C ASP A 210 25.09 15.04 -10.76
N THR A 211 25.04 13.77 -10.35
CA THR A 211 24.92 12.62 -11.27
C THR A 211 23.65 11.79 -11.09
N TRP A 212 23.26 11.04 -12.13
CA TRP A 212 22.12 10.12 -12.08
C TRP A 212 22.23 9.08 -10.96
N HIS A 213 23.36 8.37 -10.90
CA HIS A 213 23.65 7.33 -9.92
C HIS A 213 23.49 7.84 -8.48
N GLU A 214 24.00 9.05 -8.20
CA GLU A 214 23.90 9.65 -6.87
C GLU A 214 22.47 10.07 -6.53
N VAL A 215 21.70 10.61 -7.48
CA VAL A 215 20.30 10.97 -7.22
C VAL A 215 19.44 9.72 -6.98
N VAL A 216 19.70 8.63 -7.71
CA VAL A 216 19.00 7.34 -7.51
C VAL A 216 19.37 6.74 -6.15
N SER A 217 20.65 6.80 -5.77
CA SER A 217 21.10 6.36 -4.44
C SER A 217 20.46 7.18 -3.33
N ALA A 218 20.39 8.51 -3.49
CA ALA A 218 19.75 9.38 -2.52
C ALA A 218 18.25 9.08 -2.39
N PHE A 219 17.53 8.89 -3.49
CA PHE A 219 16.11 8.49 -3.49
C PHE A 219 15.87 7.19 -2.72
N LYS A 220 16.68 6.16 -2.96
CA LYS A 220 16.57 4.88 -2.24
C LYS A 220 16.88 5.03 -0.74
N GLN A 221 17.92 5.80 -0.40
CA GLN A 221 18.29 6.03 0.99
C GLN A 221 17.22 6.82 1.75
N THR A 222 16.70 7.91 1.17
CA THR A 222 15.67 8.71 1.82
C THR A 222 14.37 7.95 2.00
N HIS A 223 14.03 7.05 1.08
CA HIS A 223 12.89 6.14 1.25
C HIS A 223 13.10 5.18 2.42
N ALA A 224 14.28 4.56 2.53
CA ALA A 224 14.58 3.70 3.67
C ALA A 224 14.49 4.45 5.01
N ASP A 225 14.99 5.69 5.06
CA ASP A 225 14.92 6.55 6.24
C ASP A 225 13.47 6.95 6.58
N ALA A 226 12.66 7.24 5.57
CA ALA A 226 11.25 7.58 5.70
C ALA A 226 10.42 6.40 6.22
N VAL A 227 10.61 5.21 5.64
CA VAL A 227 10.00 3.97 6.11
C VAL A 227 10.40 3.68 7.55
N ALA A 228 11.70 3.74 7.88
CA ALA A 228 12.16 3.53 9.25
C ALA A 228 11.59 4.57 10.23
N THR A 229 11.36 5.80 9.78
CA THR A 229 10.72 6.86 10.58
C THR A 229 9.24 6.57 10.80
N LEU A 230 8.51 6.16 9.76
CA LEU A 230 7.09 5.80 9.85
C LEU A 230 6.88 4.54 10.71
N GLU A 231 7.76 3.55 10.59
CA GLU A 231 7.79 2.33 11.43
C GLU A 231 7.97 2.63 12.91
N ALA A 232 8.84 3.61 13.21
CA ALA A 232 9.14 4.02 14.59
C ALA A 232 8.13 5.03 15.15
N ALA A 233 7.24 5.58 14.32
CA ALA A 233 6.29 6.61 14.74
C ALA A 233 5.20 6.03 15.63
N ARG A 234 4.85 6.77 16.68
CA ARG A 234 3.67 6.51 17.52
C ARG A 234 2.47 7.30 17.00
N ASP A 235 1.27 6.94 17.42
CA ASP A 235 0.05 7.68 17.05
C ASP A 235 0.13 9.18 17.39
N GLU A 236 0.78 9.52 18.50
CA GLU A 236 1.06 10.91 18.92
C GLU A 236 1.94 11.67 17.92
N ASP A 237 2.91 10.98 17.29
CA ASP A 237 3.85 11.57 16.34
C ASP A 237 3.15 11.84 14.99
N LEU A 238 2.09 11.10 14.69
CA LEU A 238 1.24 11.28 13.50
C LEU A 238 0.03 12.19 13.74
N ALA A 239 -0.25 12.53 15.00
CA ALA A 239 -1.31 13.46 15.38
C ALA A 239 -0.88 14.93 15.18
N GLY A 240 -1.86 15.83 15.18
CA GLY A 240 -1.65 17.27 15.07
C GLY A 240 -1.42 17.74 13.62
N THR A 241 -0.79 18.91 13.50
CA THR A 241 -0.64 19.63 12.24
C THR A 241 0.80 19.99 11.95
N VAL A 242 1.09 20.28 10.68
CA VAL A 242 2.33 20.90 10.20
C VAL A 242 2.02 22.19 9.46
N LYS A 243 2.96 23.14 9.48
CA LYS A 243 2.86 24.34 8.64
C LYS A 243 3.26 23.99 7.21
N PHE A 244 2.31 24.10 6.28
CA PHE A 244 2.53 23.88 4.86
C PHE A 244 1.68 24.81 4.00
N PHE A 245 1.91 24.82 2.68
CA PHE A 245 1.19 25.72 1.77
C PHE A 245 -0.28 25.30 1.65
N THR A 246 -1.19 26.20 2.00
CA THR A 246 -2.66 26.04 1.82
C THR A 246 -3.20 26.88 0.66
N GLY A 247 -2.34 27.66 0.03
CA GLY A 247 -2.65 28.48 -1.13
C GLY A 247 -1.41 29.22 -1.65
N PRO A 248 -1.54 30.00 -2.74
CA PRO A 248 -0.42 30.74 -3.32
C PRO A 248 0.24 31.67 -2.29
N LYS A 249 1.50 31.38 -1.93
CA LYS A 249 2.28 32.11 -0.92
C LYS A 249 1.64 32.17 0.48
N THR A 250 0.72 31.26 0.78
CA THR A 250 0.02 31.19 2.07
C THR A 250 0.39 29.92 2.80
N MET A 251 0.89 30.07 4.02
CA MET A 251 1.18 28.96 4.93
C MET A 251 0.04 28.79 5.93
N GLY A 252 -0.40 27.56 6.13
CA GLY A 252 -1.44 27.21 7.10
C GLY A 252 -1.11 25.92 7.84
N ASP A 253 -1.92 25.59 8.84
CA ASP A 253 -1.86 24.30 9.52
C ASP A 253 -2.57 23.25 8.67
N ILE A 254 -1.86 22.17 8.33
CA ILE A 254 -2.41 21.01 7.63
C ILE A 254 -2.27 19.80 8.56
N PRO A 255 -3.32 18.97 8.76
CA PRO A 255 -3.20 17.71 9.49
C PRO A 255 -2.04 16.88 8.95
N LYS A 256 -1.21 16.30 9.84
CA LYS A 256 -0.08 15.48 9.40
C LYS A 256 -0.50 14.34 8.47
N ALA A 257 -1.58 13.65 8.79
CA ALA A 257 -2.10 12.57 7.94
C ALA A 257 -2.42 13.05 6.51
N GLU A 258 -2.99 14.25 6.36
CA GLU A 258 -3.28 14.87 5.07
C GLU A 258 -1.99 15.27 4.35
N PHE A 259 -1.01 15.82 5.07
CA PHE A 259 0.30 16.14 4.51
C PHE A 259 1.04 14.89 4.01
N LEU A 260 1.07 13.81 4.78
CA LEU A 260 1.70 12.54 4.40
C LEU A 260 1.02 11.94 3.15
N TRP A 261 -0.31 12.00 3.11
CA TRP A 261 -1.10 11.57 1.95
C TRP A 261 -0.78 12.42 0.71
N PHE A 262 -0.73 13.75 0.88
CA PHE A 262 -0.36 14.67 -0.19
C PHE A 262 1.04 14.37 -0.73
N MET A 263 2.04 14.12 0.11
CA MET A 263 3.40 13.74 -0.32
C MET A 263 3.39 12.47 -1.17
N LEU A 264 2.63 11.44 -0.77
CA LEU A 264 2.49 10.22 -1.56
C LEU A 264 1.85 10.50 -2.94
N CYS A 265 0.79 11.31 -2.97
CA CYS A 265 0.13 11.69 -4.22
C CYS A 265 1.03 12.52 -5.14
N ASP A 266 1.86 13.41 -4.58
CA ASP A 266 2.78 14.25 -5.35
C ASP A 266 3.90 13.41 -5.98
N GLN A 267 4.42 12.41 -5.26
CA GLN A 267 5.32 11.40 -5.84
C GLN A 267 4.67 10.64 -7.01
N ILE A 268 3.42 10.22 -6.86
CA ILE A 268 2.67 9.55 -7.95
C ILE A 268 2.52 10.47 -9.16
N HIS A 269 2.21 11.75 -8.91
CA HIS A 269 2.11 12.79 -9.93
C HIS A 269 3.44 12.95 -10.70
N HIS A 270 4.55 13.11 -9.97
CA HIS A 270 5.88 13.26 -10.56
C HIS A 270 6.39 11.99 -11.26
N ARG A 271 6.02 10.79 -10.78
CA ARG A 271 6.25 9.53 -11.53
C ARG A 271 5.51 9.53 -12.87
N GLY A 272 4.27 10.03 -12.89
CA GLY A 272 3.51 10.22 -14.13
C GLY A 272 4.30 11.06 -15.14
N GLN A 273 4.83 12.20 -14.70
CA GLN A 273 5.69 13.05 -15.54
C GLN A 273 6.94 12.30 -16.03
N LEU A 274 7.67 11.66 -15.10
CA LEU A 274 8.91 10.95 -15.40
C LEU A 274 8.69 9.79 -16.39
N SER A 275 7.55 9.10 -16.34
CA SER A 275 7.22 8.00 -17.26
C SER A 275 7.08 8.47 -18.71
N VAL A 276 6.60 9.70 -18.93
CA VAL A 276 6.54 10.31 -20.26
C VAL A 276 7.95 10.68 -20.71
N TYR A 277 8.78 11.20 -19.80
CA TYR A 277 10.16 11.59 -20.11
C TYR A 277 10.97 10.36 -20.49
N LEU A 278 10.77 9.26 -19.75
CA LEU A 278 11.41 7.97 -19.99
C LEU A 278 11.17 7.50 -21.43
N ARG A 279 9.91 7.55 -21.89
CA ARG A 279 9.55 7.21 -23.27
C ARG A 279 10.27 8.11 -24.27
N MET A 280 10.25 9.42 -24.05
CA MET A 280 10.86 10.40 -24.95
C MET A 280 12.39 10.30 -25.00
N ALA A 281 13.01 9.91 -23.89
CA ALA A 281 14.44 9.66 -23.78
C ALA A 281 14.86 8.30 -24.40
N GLY A 282 13.93 7.53 -24.97
CA GLY A 282 14.20 6.24 -25.59
C GLY A 282 14.28 5.06 -24.61
N GLY A 283 13.92 5.28 -23.35
CA GLY A 283 13.81 4.21 -22.36
C GLY A 283 12.50 3.42 -22.51
N LYS A 284 12.49 2.21 -21.93
CA LYS A 284 11.33 1.32 -21.93
C LYS A 284 10.48 1.60 -20.70
N VAL A 285 9.21 1.93 -20.89
CA VAL A 285 8.29 2.25 -19.79
C VAL A 285 7.80 0.95 -19.16
N PRO A 286 8.05 0.70 -17.86
CA PRO A 286 7.54 -0.48 -17.19
C PRO A 286 6.03 -0.39 -16.95
N SER A 287 5.42 -1.49 -16.51
CA SER A 287 4.06 -1.49 -15.97
C SER A 287 4.00 -0.68 -14.66
N ILE A 288 3.09 0.31 -14.60
CA ILE A 288 2.92 1.21 -13.44
C ILE A 288 1.66 0.82 -12.64
N TYR A 289 0.49 0.80 -13.28
CA TYR A 289 -0.76 0.25 -12.74
C TYR A 289 -1.49 -0.66 -13.72
N GLY A 290 -1.02 -0.67 -14.96
CA GLY A 290 -1.57 -1.37 -16.12
C GLY A 290 -0.41 -1.83 -17.01
N PRO A 291 -0.69 -2.64 -18.04
CA PRO A 291 0.33 -2.96 -19.03
C PRO A 291 0.82 -1.69 -19.73
N SER A 292 2.07 -1.70 -20.18
CA SER A 292 2.61 -0.68 -21.09
C SER A 292 2.85 -1.28 -22.48
N ALA A 293 3.18 -0.45 -23.46
CA ALA A 293 3.62 -0.94 -24.77
C ALA A 293 4.93 -1.76 -24.69
N ASP A 294 5.76 -1.57 -23.66
CA ASP A 294 7.03 -2.31 -23.50
C ASP A 294 6.94 -3.47 -22.50
N GLU A 295 5.90 -3.51 -21.66
CA GLU A 295 5.65 -4.55 -20.66
C GLU A 295 4.15 -4.91 -20.64
N PRO A 296 3.68 -5.68 -21.64
CA PRO A 296 2.29 -6.11 -21.72
C PRO A 296 2.03 -7.34 -20.83
N TRP A 297 0.79 -7.55 -20.38
CA TRP A 297 0.42 -8.57 -19.38
C TRP A 297 -0.01 -9.93 -19.97
N ASN A 298 0.60 -10.31 -21.08
CA ASN A 298 0.24 -11.47 -21.89
C ASN A 298 0.34 -12.80 -21.12
#